data_AF-A0ABC8U307-F1
#
_entry.id   AF-A0ABC8U307-F1
#
_cell.length_a   1.000
_cell.length_b   1.000
_cell.length_c   1.000
_cell.angle_alpha   90.00
_cell.angle_beta   90.00
_cell.angle_gamma   90.00
#
_symmetry.space_group_name_H-M   'P 1'
#
loop_
_entity.id
_entity.type
_entity.pdbx_description
1 polymer ?
#
loop_
_entity_poly.entity_id
_entity_poly.type
_entity_poly.pdbx_seq_one_letter_code
_entity_poly.pdbx_strand_id
1 'polypeptide(L)'
;MAASVALSPHRFSVPRDLRIHQQFHTNKPTSRLRQKYTTIRCSNRKTAERARTEKNYYQLLGISVDSNSKEIKEAYRKLQKKYHPDIAGQKGHEHTLWLNEAYKVLMREDLRREYDASIGQVRIGGLLGRDASGPGYSSWRGPLRPQALFVDENACIGCRECVHHANNTFMMDEILGCARVKVQYGDDDRQIEVSVDSCPVNCIHWVDREELAVLEFVVRPQPKEGHGIFGQGWERPANVFSAAKSFSKKLKQREEQSQRNARQPVDQETPAQAQARASAGIKLKMESLTRTWNWVKELAGQ
;
A
#
# COMPACT_ATOMS: atom_id res chain seq x y z
N MET A 1 -56.71 -40.75 28.96
CA MET A 1 -57.18 -39.36 29.04
C MET A 1 -55.96 -38.45 29.00
N ALA A 2 -55.68 -37.89 27.83
CA ALA A 2 -54.54 -37.01 27.58
C ALA A 2 -54.98 -35.56 27.78
N ALA A 3 -54.19 -34.77 28.52
CA ALA A 3 -54.36 -33.33 28.63
C ALA A 3 -53.20 -32.65 27.88
N SER A 4 -53.52 -32.09 26.72
CA SER A 4 -52.65 -31.30 25.87
C SER A 4 -52.72 -29.83 26.30
N VAL A 5 -51.56 -29.18 26.50
CA VAL A 5 -51.47 -27.71 26.58
C VAL A 5 -50.63 -27.25 25.40
N ALA A 6 -51.28 -26.58 24.46
CA ALA A 6 -50.69 -25.99 23.26
C ALA A 6 -50.40 -24.50 23.52
N LEU A 7 -49.18 -24.06 23.21
CA LEU A 7 -48.82 -22.64 23.09
C LEU A 7 -48.29 -22.41 21.67
N SER A 8 -49.01 -21.55 20.94
CA SER A 8 -48.76 -21.14 19.56
C SER A 8 -48.23 -19.70 19.50
N PRO A 9 -47.61 -19.28 18.38
CA PRO A 9 -46.64 -18.20 18.32
C PRO A 9 -47.26 -16.81 18.09
N HIS A 10 -46.68 -15.78 18.71
CA HIS A 10 -47.03 -14.38 18.45
C HIS A 10 -46.36 -13.86 17.17
N ARG A 11 -47.18 -13.58 16.14
CA ARG A 11 -46.89 -12.61 15.08
C ARG A 11 -47.34 -11.23 15.56
N PHE A 12 -46.49 -10.21 15.48
CA PHE A 12 -46.94 -8.82 15.49
C PHE A 12 -46.19 -7.99 14.43
N SER A 13 -46.99 -7.17 13.76
CA SER A 13 -46.77 -6.43 12.52
C SER A 13 -46.02 -5.12 12.70
N VAL A 14 -45.26 -4.73 11.67
CA VAL A 14 -44.59 -3.43 11.52
C VAL A 14 -45.60 -2.34 11.10
N PRO A 15 -45.61 -1.15 11.74
CA PRO A 15 -46.31 0.03 11.21
C PRO A 15 -45.42 0.90 10.30
N ARG A 16 -46.05 1.41 9.22
CA ARG A 16 -45.56 2.41 8.27
C ARG A 16 -45.76 3.84 8.76
N ASP A 17 -44.84 4.71 8.31
CA ASP A 17 -44.98 6.12 7.92
C ASP A 17 -45.67 7.14 8.84
N LEU A 18 -44.88 8.15 9.27
CA LEU A 18 -45.36 9.51 9.55
C LEU A 18 -44.75 10.46 8.52
N ARG A 19 -45.56 10.79 7.51
CA ARG A 19 -45.38 11.95 6.61
C ARG A 19 -45.84 13.21 7.34
N ILE A 20 -44.99 14.23 7.37
CA ILE A 20 -45.44 15.62 7.52
C ILE A 20 -45.34 16.27 6.14
N HIS A 21 -46.48 16.73 5.64
CA HIS A 21 -46.65 17.40 4.36
C HIS A 21 -46.76 18.90 4.64
N GLN A 22 -45.99 19.74 3.95
CA GLN A 22 -46.49 21.06 3.56
C GLN A 22 -45.83 21.49 2.25
N GLN A 23 -46.71 21.61 1.25
CA GLN A 23 -46.47 22.00 -0.13
C GLN A 23 -46.04 23.46 -0.20
N PHE A 24 -45.33 23.89 -1.25
CA PHE A 24 -45.74 25.05 -2.05
C PHE A 24 -45.15 25.03 -3.47
N HIS A 25 -46.09 25.00 -4.43
CA HIS A 25 -46.18 25.52 -5.80
C HIS A 25 -45.00 25.53 -6.79
N THR A 26 -45.30 24.88 -7.92
CA THR A 26 -44.69 25.02 -9.25
C THR A 26 -45.14 26.30 -9.96
N ASN A 27 -44.23 27.00 -10.67
CA ASN A 27 -44.28 27.17 -12.14
C ASN A 27 -43.32 28.27 -12.68
N LYS A 28 -42.55 27.89 -13.71
CA LYS A 28 -42.24 28.65 -14.96
C LYS A 28 -41.11 29.72 -14.99
N PRO A 29 -40.54 30.06 -16.17
CA PRO A 29 -39.15 29.72 -16.50
C PRO A 29 -38.27 30.90 -17.00
N THR A 30 -36.99 30.59 -17.27
CA THR A 30 -36.00 31.29 -18.12
C THR A 30 -35.76 32.79 -17.92
N SER A 31 -34.57 33.16 -17.45
CA SER A 31 -33.76 34.17 -18.13
C SER A 31 -32.27 34.03 -17.82
N ARG A 32 -31.47 34.35 -18.82
CA ARG A 32 -30.02 34.20 -18.90
C ARG A 32 -29.32 35.09 -17.88
N LEU A 33 -28.40 34.54 -17.10
CA LEU A 33 -27.33 35.32 -16.49
C LEU A 33 -26.03 34.51 -16.45
N ARG A 34 -25.10 34.98 -17.28
CA ARG A 34 -23.72 34.56 -17.46
C ARG A 34 -22.94 34.74 -16.15
N GLN A 35 -22.82 33.68 -15.35
CA GLN A 35 -21.87 33.66 -14.24
C GLN A 35 -20.54 33.08 -14.72
N LYS A 36 -19.55 33.97 -14.77
CA LYS A 36 -18.15 33.69 -15.09
C LYS A 36 -17.60 32.75 -14.02
N TYR A 37 -17.35 31.49 -14.36
CA TYR A 37 -16.52 30.64 -13.52
C TYR A 37 -15.06 31.03 -13.77
N THR A 38 -14.38 31.46 -12.72
CA THR A 38 -12.93 31.61 -12.74
C THR A 38 -12.33 30.22 -12.89
N THR A 39 -11.64 29.99 -13.99
CA THR A 39 -10.85 28.77 -14.19
C THR A 39 -9.82 28.70 -13.06
N ILE A 40 -9.98 27.76 -12.13
CA ILE A 40 -8.93 27.44 -11.17
C ILE A 40 -7.77 26.88 -11.98
N ARG A 41 -6.81 27.75 -12.25
CA ARG A 41 -5.53 27.42 -12.87
C ARG A 41 -4.75 26.62 -11.83
N CYS A 42 -4.74 25.30 -11.97
CA CYS A 42 -3.89 24.43 -11.16
C CYS A 42 -2.43 24.72 -11.50
N SER A 43 -1.81 25.61 -10.74
CA SER A 43 -0.37 25.83 -10.74
C SER A 43 0.33 24.54 -10.35
N ASN A 44 1.18 24.05 -11.26
CA ASN A 44 2.13 22.96 -11.11
C ASN A 44 2.61 22.75 -9.66
N ARG A 45 2.20 21.64 -9.05
CA ARG A 45 2.59 21.19 -7.70
C ARG A 45 4.03 20.68 -7.60
N LYS A 46 4.91 21.09 -8.52
CA LYS A 46 6.27 20.53 -8.68
C LYS A 46 7.30 21.10 -7.69
N THR A 47 6.95 22.09 -6.90
CA THR A 47 7.84 22.69 -5.88
C THR A 47 7.61 22.18 -4.46
N ALA A 48 6.60 21.31 -4.24
CA ALA A 48 6.39 20.63 -2.96
C ALA A 48 7.02 19.22 -2.89
N GLU A 49 7.68 18.76 -3.96
CA GLU A 49 8.28 17.42 -4.06
C GLU A 49 9.74 17.34 -3.61
N ARG A 50 10.38 18.45 -3.24
CA ARG A 50 11.71 18.45 -2.61
C ARG A 50 11.60 18.78 -1.11
N ALA A 51 11.15 17.81 -0.31
CA ALA A 51 11.50 17.64 1.13
C ALA A 51 10.54 16.71 1.91
N ARG A 52 9.64 15.96 1.27
CA ARG A 52 9.11 14.72 1.87
C ARG A 52 10.05 13.55 1.57
N THR A 53 11.31 13.68 1.98
CA THR A 53 11.98 12.49 2.48
C THR A 53 11.17 12.10 3.71
N GLU A 54 10.41 11.01 3.66
CA GLU A 54 9.68 10.49 4.82
C GLU A 54 10.67 10.36 5.98
N LYS A 55 10.70 11.36 6.87
CA LYS A 55 11.76 11.50 7.87
C LYS A 55 11.48 10.50 8.97
N ASN A 56 12.20 9.39 8.96
CA ASN A 56 12.14 8.42 10.02
C ASN A 56 12.66 9.07 11.33
N TYR A 57 11.86 9.05 12.40
CA TYR A 57 12.20 9.68 13.68
C TYR A 57 13.46 9.06 14.31
N TYR A 58 13.71 7.77 14.09
CA TYR A 58 14.94 7.11 14.51
C TYR A 58 16.17 7.68 13.78
N GLN A 59 16.05 7.93 12.47
CA GLN A 59 17.11 8.56 11.68
C GLN A 59 17.32 10.02 12.07
N LEU A 60 16.24 10.75 12.39
CA LEU A 60 16.32 12.14 12.84
C LEU A 60 17.10 12.27 14.16
N LEU A 61 16.87 11.34 15.09
CA LEU A 61 17.59 11.29 16.37
C LEU A 61 18.97 10.61 16.27
N GLY A 62 19.25 9.91 15.16
CA GLY A 62 20.50 9.18 14.94
C GLY A 62 20.66 7.94 15.82
N ILE A 63 19.55 7.25 16.10
CA ILE A 63 19.49 6.06 16.97
C ILE A 63 18.90 4.86 16.23
N SER A 64 19.12 3.65 16.74
CA SER A 64 18.52 2.43 16.16
C SER A 64 17.04 2.29 16.55
N VAL A 65 16.30 1.45 15.83
CA VAL A 65 14.88 1.15 16.12
C VAL A 65 14.73 0.43 17.47
N ASP A 66 15.74 -0.35 17.87
CA ASP A 66 15.77 -1.15 19.11
C ASP A 66 16.23 -0.35 20.34
N SER A 67 16.43 0.96 20.19
CA SER A 67 16.97 1.82 21.24
C SER A 67 16.06 1.95 22.47
N ASN A 68 16.68 2.01 23.64
CA ASN A 68 15.98 2.12 24.93
C ASN A 68 15.51 3.57 25.18
N SER A 69 14.48 3.75 26.02
CA SER A 69 13.97 5.06 26.43
C SER A 69 15.04 6.01 27.00
N LYS A 70 16.08 5.46 27.65
CA LYS A 70 17.24 6.22 28.12
C LYS A 70 18.06 6.81 26.97
N GLU A 71 18.33 6.01 25.94
CA GLU A 71 19.09 6.42 24.77
C GLU A 71 18.35 7.48 23.94
N ILE A 72 17.02 7.30 23.78
CA ILE A 72 16.15 8.28 23.13
C ILE A 72 16.23 9.64 23.84
N LYS A 73 16.18 9.66 25.18
CA LYS A 73 16.31 10.88 25.99
C LYS A 73 17.67 11.53 25.84
N GLU A 74 18.74 10.74 25.84
CA GLU A 74 20.10 11.26 25.69
C GLU A 74 20.34 11.86 24.30
N ALA A 75 19.93 11.17 23.25
CA ALA A 75 20.03 11.63 21.87
C ALA A 75 19.25 12.95 21.68
N TYR A 76 18.01 13.00 22.17
CA TYR A 76 17.19 14.21 22.14
C TYR A 76 17.88 15.38 22.87
N ARG A 77 18.39 15.17 24.09
CA ARG A 77 19.10 16.23 24.85
C ARG A 77 20.36 16.71 24.13
N LYS A 78 21.11 15.81 23.49
CA LYS A 78 22.32 16.15 22.72
C LYS A 78 21.99 17.02 21.50
N LEU A 79 20.92 16.69 20.77
CA LEU A 79 20.49 17.43 19.58
C LEU A 79 19.81 18.75 19.95
N GLN A 80 19.00 18.78 21.00
CA GLN A 80 18.33 19.98 21.48
C GLN A 80 19.33 21.07 21.89
N LYS A 81 20.43 20.70 22.55
CA LYS A 81 21.52 21.64 22.88
C LYS A 81 22.22 22.22 21.65
N LYS A 82 22.24 21.51 20.52
CA LYS A 82 22.89 21.98 19.28
C LYS A 82 21.96 22.89 18.47
N TYR A 83 20.66 22.57 18.44
CA TYR A 83 19.68 23.22 17.58
C TYR A 83 18.72 24.17 18.31
N HIS A 84 18.93 24.43 19.62
CA HIS A 84 18.10 25.37 20.37
C HIS A 84 18.05 26.73 19.66
N PRO A 85 16.86 27.37 19.54
CA PRO A 85 16.73 28.67 18.86
C PRO A 85 17.64 29.74 19.46
N ASP A 86 17.95 29.67 20.76
CA ASP A 86 18.87 30.61 21.43
C ASP A 86 20.32 30.48 20.95
N ILE A 87 20.71 29.32 20.39
CA ILE A 87 22.10 29.04 19.94
C ILE A 87 22.20 29.09 18.42
N ALA A 88 21.24 28.48 17.71
CA ALA A 88 21.27 28.30 16.26
C ALA A 88 20.35 29.27 15.50
N GLY A 89 19.63 30.16 16.20
CA GLY A 89 18.73 31.14 15.61
C GLY A 89 17.55 30.52 14.86
N GLN A 90 17.05 31.23 13.84
CA GLN A 90 15.86 30.85 13.07
C GLN A 90 15.95 29.44 12.44
N LYS A 91 17.15 29.04 11.99
CA LYS A 91 17.39 27.72 11.38
C LYS A 91 17.29 26.59 12.42
N GLY A 92 17.62 26.86 13.68
CA GLY A 92 17.47 25.90 14.77
C GLY A 92 16.02 25.65 15.17
N HIS A 93 15.14 26.64 14.95
CA HIS A 93 13.72 26.53 15.29
C HIS A 93 13.03 25.39 14.55
N GLU A 94 13.21 25.29 13.23
CA GLU A 94 12.64 24.21 12.41
C GLU A 94 13.13 22.83 12.85
N HIS A 95 14.43 22.69 13.09
CA HIS A 95 15.02 21.45 13.58
C HIS A 95 14.50 21.05 14.97
N THR A 96 14.35 22.02 15.86
CA THR A 96 13.80 21.82 17.20
C THR A 96 12.36 21.32 17.15
N LEU A 97 11.53 21.84 16.25
CA LEU A 97 10.15 21.38 16.08
C LEU A 97 10.10 19.89 15.70
N TRP A 98 10.93 19.46 14.75
CA TRP A 98 11.00 18.04 14.36
C TRP A 98 11.54 17.15 15.49
N LEU A 99 12.54 17.61 16.24
CA LEU A 99 13.07 16.86 17.39
C LEU A 99 12.00 16.68 18.48
N ASN A 100 11.20 17.71 18.73
CA ASN A 100 10.11 17.66 19.70
C ASN A 100 9.00 16.70 19.26
N GLU A 101 8.66 16.68 17.97
CA GLU A 101 7.70 15.74 17.40
C GLU A 101 8.19 14.29 17.54
N ALA A 102 9.43 14.02 17.11
CA ALA A 102 10.05 12.70 17.24
C ALA A 102 10.09 12.23 18.70
N TYR A 103 10.47 13.11 19.64
CA TYR A 103 10.50 12.78 21.06
C TYR A 103 9.10 12.47 21.61
N LYS A 104 8.07 13.24 21.24
CA LYS A 104 6.68 12.99 21.67
C LYS A 104 6.18 11.60 21.25
N VAL A 105 6.47 11.21 20.02
CA VAL A 105 6.03 9.92 19.45
C VAL A 105 6.82 8.77 20.07
N LEU A 106 8.15 8.86 20.12
CA LEU A 106 9.00 7.75 20.57
C LEU A 106 9.02 7.55 22.09
N MET A 107 8.70 8.59 22.88
CA MET A 107 8.74 8.52 24.35
C MET A 107 7.52 7.80 24.95
N ARG A 108 6.36 7.84 24.28
CA ARG A 108 5.14 7.13 24.70
C ARG A 108 5.09 5.77 24.03
N GLU A 109 5.01 4.70 24.81
CA GLU A 109 4.99 3.32 24.27
C GLU A 109 3.85 3.10 23.29
N ASP A 110 2.65 3.62 23.56
CA ASP A 110 1.51 3.48 22.64
C ASP A 110 1.76 4.13 21.28
N LEU A 111 2.30 5.35 21.28
CA LEU A 111 2.59 6.11 20.06
C LEU A 111 3.79 5.53 19.31
N ARG A 112 4.79 5.04 20.05
CA ARG A 112 5.94 4.34 19.46
C ARG A 112 5.50 3.08 18.74
N ARG A 113 4.62 2.29 19.36
CA ARG A 113 4.05 1.08 18.76
C ARG A 113 3.27 1.38 17.47
N GLU A 114 2.42 2.41 17.49
CA GLU A 114 1.67 2.83 16.30
C GLU A 114 2.57 3.37 15.19
N TYR A 115 3.60 4.13 15.57
CA TYR A 115 4.62 4.62 14.65
C TYR A 115 5.43 3.49 14.00
N ASP A 116 5.88 2.52 14.80
CA ASP A 116 6.64 1.36 14.34
C ASP A 116 5.78 0.48 13.40
N ALA A 117 4.49 0.32 13.69
CA ALA A 117 3.54 -0.34 12.81
C ALA A 117 3.41 0.38 11.46
N SER A 118 3.35 1.71 11.46
CA SER A 118 3.27 2.52 10.24
C SER A 118 4.55 2.46 9.39
N ILE A 119 5.75 2.48 10.02
CA ILE A 119 7.03 2.32 9.30
C ILE A 119 7.12 0.93 8.65
N GLY A 120 6.64 -0.11 9.34
CA GLY A 120 6.61 -1.47 8.80
C GLY A 120 5.81 -1.59 7.50
N GLN A 121 4.71 -0.86 7.39
CA GLN A 121 3.87 -0.81 6.18
C GLN A 121 4.56 -0.03 5.04
N VAL A 122 5.25 1.08 5.35
CA VAL A 122 5.94 1.92 4.36
C VAL A 122 7.12 1.18 3.70
N ARG A 123 7.86 0.35 4.46
CA ARG A 123 8.97 -0.44 3.91
C ARG A 123 8.51 -1.45 2.85
N ILE A 124 7.32 -2.01 2.99
CA ILE A 124 6.73 -2.95 2.02
C ILE A 124 6.12 -2.19 0.83
N GLY A 125 5.50 -1.03 1.06
CA GLY A 125 4.98 -0.17 -0.01
C GLY A 125 6.04 0.47 -0.92
N GLY A 126 7.28 0.61 -0.45
CA GLY A 126 8.39 1.04 -1.29
C GLY A 126 8.88 -0.02 -2.30
N LEU A 127 8.75 -1.32 -1.96
CA LEU A 127 9.23 -2.43 -2.79
C LEU A 127 8.17 -2.93 -3.78
N LEU A 128 6.89 -2.84 -3.43
CA LEU A 128 5.76 -3.39 -4.21
C LEU A 128 4.88 -2.30 -4.87
N GLY A 129 5.31 -1.04 -4.83
CA GLY A 129 4.56 0.10 -5.34
C GLY A 129 3.51 0.63 -4.36
N ARG A 130 2.99 1.84 -4.62
CA ARG A 130 2.05 2.60 -3.78
C ARG A 130 0.68 1.93 -3.58
N ASP A 131 0.57 0.68 -4.00
CA ASP A 131 -0.62 -0.16 -4.05
C ASP A 131 -0.62 -1.18 -2.89
N ALA A 132 0.48 -1.26 -2.13
CA ALA A 132 0.65 -2.15 -0.98
C ALA A 132 -0.22 -1.79 0.24
N SER A 133 -0.93 -0.66 0.20
CA SER A 133 -1.96 -0.28 1.18
C SER A 133 -3.38 -0.57 0.69
N GLY A 134 -3.53 -1.26 -0.45
CA GLY A 134 -4.82 -1.71 -0.96
C GLY A 134 -5.44 -2.83 -0.10
N PRO A 135 -6.76 -3.10 -0.26
CA PRO A 135 -7.56 -4.01 0.59
C PRO A 135 -7.23 -5.51 0.47
N GLY A 136 -5.97 -5.89 0.25
CA GLY A 136 -5.58 -7.30 0.12
C GLY A 136 -4.27 -7.70 0.78
N TYR A 137 -3.62 -6.83 1.55
CA TYR A 137 -2.45 -7.18 2.35
C TYR A 137 -2.83 -7.25 3.83
N SER A 138 -2.25 -8.19 4.57
CA SER A 138 -2.54 -8.30 6.00
C SER A 138 -1.87 -7.16 6.78
N SER A 139 -2.62 -6.59 7.72
CA SER A 139 -2.11 -5.55 8.62
C SER A 139 -1.40 -6.18 9.81
N TRP A 140 -0.31 -5.59 10.29
CA TRP A 140 0.42 -6.12 11.45
C TRP A 140 -0.12 -5.51 12.75
N ARG A 141 -0.64 -6.34 13.65
CA ARG A 141 -1.04 -5.92 15.00
C ARG A 141 -0.40 -6.86 16.02
N GLY A 142 0.84 -6.60 16.40
CA GLY A 142 1.52 -7.43 17.40
C GLY A 142 2.99 -7.07 17.61
N PRO A 143 3.67 -7.73 18.57
CA PRO A 143 5.12 -7.59 18.72
C PRO A 143 5.84 -7.95 17.41
N LEU A 144 7.04 -7.41 17.23
CA LEU A 144 7.88 -7.70 16.05
C LEU A 144 8.34 -9.16 16.11
N ARG A 145 7.53 -10.06 15.55
CA ARG A 145 7.85 -11.48 15.38
C ARG A 145 8.47 -11.72 13.99
N PRO A 146 9.43 -12.65 13.87
CA PRO A 146 10.04 -13.01 12.59
C PRO A 146 9.05 -13.78 11.69
N GLN A 147 8.13 -14.54 12.29
CA GLN A 147 7.14 -15.35 11.60
C GLN A 147 5.81 -14.61 11.46
N ALA A 148 5.09 -14.91 10.38
CA ALA A 148 3.78 -14.39 10.03
C ALA A 148 2.87 -15.55 9.60
N LEU A 149 1.57 -15.32 9.65
CA LEU A 149 0.57 -16.27 9.18
C LEU A 149 0.24 -16.01 7.71
N PHE A 150 0.18 -17.07 6.93
CA PHE A 150 -0.25 -17.05 5.54
C PHE A 150 -1.30 -18.14 5.32
N VAL A 151 -2.37 -17.82 4.59
CA VAL A 151 -3.38 -18.79 4.18
C VAL A 151 -3.24 -19.02 2.69
N ASP A 152 -3.06 -20.27 2.29
CA ASP A 152 -3.05 -20.67 0.88
C ASP A 152 -4.50 -20.72 0.36
N GLU A 153 -4.90 -19.67 -0.36
CA GLU A 153 -6.23 -19.58 -0.98
C GLU A 153 -6.48 -20.69 -2.00
N ASN A 154 -5.44 -21.28 -2.60
CA ASN A 154 -5.60 -22.35 -3.58
C ASN A 154 -5.94 -23.68 -2.92
N ALA A 155 -5.46 -23.92 -1.70
CA ALA A 155 -5.72 -25.12 -0.92
C ALA A 155 -6.94 -24.99 0.00
N CYS A 156 -7.34 -23.77 0.34
CA CYS A 156 -8.43 -23.52 1.27
C CYS A 156 -9.79 -23.94 0.69
N ILE A 157 -10.45 -24.90 1.33
CA ILE A 157 -11.81 -25.34 0.98
C ILE A 157 -12.92 -24.50 1.64
N GLY A 158 -12.56 -23.50 2.42
CA GLY A 158 -13.54 -22.62 3.08
C GLY A 158 -14.27 -23.22 4.27
N CYS A 159 -13.64 -24.10 5.05
CA CYS A 159 -14.24 -24.76 6.23
C CYS A 159 -14.63 -23.81 7.37
N ARG A 160 -14.14 -22.56 7.39
CA ARG A 160 -14.42 -21.49 8.36
C ARG A 160 -13.92 -21.71 9.79
N GLU A 161 -13.31 -22.84 10.12
CA GLU A 161 -12.84 -23.16 11.47
C GLU A 161 -11.87 -22.12 12.04
N CYS A 162 -10.93 -21.63 11.20
CA CYS A 162 -10.00 -20.56 11.57
C CYS A 162 -10.69 -19.25 11.98
N VAL A 163 -11.82 -18.91 11.34
CA VAL A 163 -12.60 -17.72 11.67
C VAL A 163 -13.46 -17.96 12.91
N HIS A 164 -13.88 -19.19 13.17
CA HIS A 164 -14.63 -19.53 14.40
C HIS A 164 -13.77 -19.36 15.66
N HIS A 165 -12.49 -19.73 15.60
CA HIS A 165 -11.58 -19.63 16.74
C HIS A 165 -10.87 -18.26 16.85
N ALA A 166 -10.47 -17.65 15.73
CA ALA A 166 -9.69 -16.41 15.69
C ALA A 166 -10.21 -15.42 14.63
N ASN A 167 -11.35 -14.79 14.91
CA ASN A 167 -12.07 -13.91 13.98
C ASN A 167 -11.45 -12.52 13.78
N ASN A 168 -10.54 -12.07 14.66
CA ASN A 168 -9.82 -10.82 14.47
C ASN A 168 -8.63 -11.01 13.52
N THR A 169 -8.05 -12.22 13.52
CA THR A 169 -6.89 -12.62 12.71
C THR A 169 -7.33 -13.04 11.30
N PHE A 170 -8.30 -13.97 11.22
CA PHE A 170 -8.78 -14.55 9.97
C PHE A 170 -10.12 -13.96 9.54
N MET A 171 -10.32 -13.88 8.23
CA MET A 171 -11.60 -13.51 7.61
C MET A 171 -11.91 -14.45 6.44
N MET A 172 -13.19 -14.64 6.14
CA MET A 172 -13.61 -15.34 4.92
C MET A 172 -13.77 -14.34 3.78
N ASP A 173 -13.28 -14.70 2.59
CA ASP A 173 -13.69 -14.08 1.35
C ASP A 173 -14.97 -14.75 0.86
N GLU A 174 -16.08 -14.02 0.87
CA GLU A 174 -17.38 -14.51 0.40
C GLU A 174 -17.39 -14.79 -1.10
N ILE A 175 -16.54 -14.10 -1.89
CA ILE A 175 -16.52 -14.22 -3.35
C ILE A 175 -15.77 -15.50 -3.76
N LEU A 176 -14.63 -15.75 -3.13
CA LEU A 176 -13.78 -16.91 -3.43
C LEU A 176 -14.11 -18.13 -2.58
N GLY A 177 -14.87 -17.96 -1.49
CA GLY A 177 -15.13 -19.02 -0.51
C GLY A 177 -13.88 -19.43 0.27
N CYS A 178 -12.81 -18.65 0.24
CA CYS A 178 -11.51 -18.98 0.84
C CYS A 178 -11.26 -18.14 2.09
N ALA A 179 -10.49 -18.67 3.04
CA ALA A 179 -10.03 -17.90 4.20
C ALA A 179 -8.84 -17.01 3.82
N ARG A 180 -8.71 -15.86 4.49
CA ARG A 180 -7.60 -14.92 4.37
C ARG A 180 -7.19 -14.39 5.74
N VAL A 181 -5.92 -14.01 5.87
CA VAL A 181 -5.43 -13.28 7.05
C VAL A 181 -5.68 -11.79 6.85
N LYS A 182 -6.43 -11.18 7.76
CA LYS A 182 -6.69 -9.72 7.76
C LYS A 182 -5.69 -8.98 8.63
N VAL A 183 -5.45 -9.52 9.82
CA VAL A 183 -4.61 -8.91 10.84
C VAL A 183 -3.67 -9.98 11.36
N GLN A 184 -2.37 -9.76 11.26
CA GLN A 184 -1.37 -10.62 11.86
C GLN A 184 -1.43 -10.46 13.39
N TYR A 185 -1.60 -11.57 14.10
CA TYR A 185 -1.68 -11.64 15.57
C TYR A 185 -2.81 -10.79 16.19
N GLY A 186 -3.99 -10.81 15.56
CA GLY A 186 -5.16 -10.06 16.04
C GLY A 186 -5.79 -10.64 17.32
N ASP A 187 -5.63 -11.95 17.53
CA ASP A 187 -6.17 -12.74 18.65
C ASP A 187 -5.05 -13.30 19.53
N ASP A 188 -5.42 -13.99 20.61
CA ASP A 188 -4.47 -14.65 21.50
C ASP A 188 -3.72 -15.79 20.77
N ASP A 189 -2.42 -15.97 21.08
CA ASP A 189 -1.58 -16.99 20.45
C ASP A 189 -2.20 -18.39 20.50
N ARG A 190 -2.85 -18.74 21.62
CA ARG A 190 -3.54 -20.03 21.79
C ARG A 190 -4.71 -20.22 20.83
N GLN A 191 -5.47 -19.17 20.56
CA GLN A 191 -6.60 -19.24 19.62
C GLN A 191 -6.09 -19.40 18.19
N ILE A 192 -4.98 -18.73 17.87
CA ILE A 192 -4.31 -18.84 16.57
C ILE A 192 -3.79 -20.26 16.36
N GLU A 193 -3.12 -20.84 17.35
CA GLU A 193 -2.62 -22.23 17.29
C GLU A 193 -3.77 -23.22 17.07
N VAL A 194 -4.87 -23.08 17.83
CA VAL A 194 -6.06 -23.92 17.63
C VAL A 194 -6.64 -23.73 16.21
N SER A 195 -6.69 -22.51 15.68
CA SER A 195 -7.12 -22.26 14.30
C SER A 195 -6.26 -22.98 13.26
N VAL A 196 -4.95 -23.05 13.48
CA VAL A 196 -3.99 -23.73 12.59
C VAL A 196 -4.20 -25.24 12.65
N ASP A 197 -4.28 -25.80 13.87
CA ASP A 197 -4.39 -27.23 14.10
C ASP A 197 -5.76 -27.81 13.71
N SER A 198 -6.83 -27.01 13.83
CA SER A 198 -8.18 -27.43 13.45
C SER A 198 -8.42 -27.41 11.93
N CYS A 199 -7.43 -27.03 11.11
CA CYS A 199 -7.59 -26.93 9.66
C CYS A 199 -7.60 -28.34 9.00
N PRO A 200 -8.71 -28.76 8.33
CA PRO A 200 -8.80 -30.11 7.75
C PRO A 200 -7.90 -30.34 6.54
N VAL A 201 -7.46 -29.26 5.88
CA VAL A 201 -6.63 -29.30 4.65
C VAL A 201 -5.25 -28.70 4.86
N ASN A 202 -4.91 -28.28 6.10
CA ASN A 202 -3.65 -27.61 6.43
C ASN A 202 -3.31 -26.43 5.51
N CYS A 203 -4.29 -25.59 5.16
CA CYS A 203 -4.09 -24.44 4.27
C CYS A 203 -3.46 -23.23 4.98
N ILE A 204 -3.12 -23.32 6.27
CA ILE A 204 -2.56 -22.22 7.06
C ILE A 204 -1.09 -22.54 7.33
N HIS A 205 -0.21 -21.59 7.02
CA HIS A 205 1.23 -21.76 7.10
C HIS A 205 1.89 -20.63 7.88
N TRP A 206 2.89 -20.99 8.68
CA TRP A 206 3.83 -20.05 9.27
C TRP A 206 4.93 -19.73 8.25
N VAL A 207 5.13 -18.45 7.97
CA VAL A 207 6.08 -17.97 6.96
C VAL A 207 6.91 -16.83 7.52
N ASP A 208 8.14 -16.65 7.02
CA ASP A 208 8.94 -15.48 7.35
C ASP A 208 8.28 -14.17 6.90
N ARG A 209 8.36 -13.15 7.75
CA ARG A 209 7.76 -11.83 7.50
C ARG A 209 8.20 -11.20 6.17
N GLU A 210 9.43 -11.47 5.75
CA GLU A 210 9.99 -10.95 4.50
C GLU A 210 9.33 -11.59 3.26
N GLU A 211 8.96 -12.86 3.35
CA GLU A 211 8.34 -13.60 2.25
C GLU A 211 6.83 -13.38 2.17
N LEU A 212 6.18 -13.01 3.28
CA LEU A 212 4.73 -12.79 3.36
C LEU A 212 4.22 -11.84 2.26
N ALA A 213 4.90 -10.72 2.07
CA ALA A 213 4.48 -9.71 1.08
C ALA A 213 4.51 -10.26 -0.36
N VAL A 214 5.47 -11.13 -0.66
CA VAL A 214 5.58 -11.79 -1.97
C VAL A 214 4.48 -12.83 -2.13
N LEU A 215 4.20 -13.62 -1.09
CA LEU A 215 3.12 -14.62 -1.13
C LEU A 215 1.75 -13.98 -1.31
N GLU A 216 1.43 -12.93 -0.55
CA GLU A 216 0.17 -12.19 -0.66
C GLU A 216 0.00 -11.53 -2.04
N PHE A 217 1.11 -11.18 -2.71
CA PHE A 217 1.09 -10.69 -4.08
C PHE A 217 0.84 -11.83 -5.09
N VAL A 218 1.50 -12.97 -4.92
CA VAL A 218 1.48 -14.10 -5.86
C VAL A 218 0.18 -14.91 -5.79
N VAL A 219 -0.46 -15.00 -4.61
CA VAL A 219 -1.73 -15.74 -4.43
C VAL A 219 -2.90 -15.08 -5.18
N ARG A 220 -2.79 -13.76 -5.46
CA ARG A 220 -3.83 -13.03 -6.16
C ARG A 220 -3.93 -13.49 -7.62
N PRO A 221 -5.15 -13.57 -8.18
CA PRO A 221 -5.32 -13.86 -9.59
C PRO A 221 -4.61 -12.78 -10.40
N GLN A 222 -3.66 -13.20 -11.24
CA GLN A 222 -2.94 -12.31 -12.15
C GLN A 222 -3.57 -12.40 -13.54
N PRO A 223 -3.68 -11.27 -14.27
CA PRO A 223 -4.12 -11.32 -15.65
C PRO A 223 -3.06 -12.08 -16.45
N LYS A 224 -3.47 -13.13 -17.16
CA LYS A 224 -2.55 -13.90 -18.00
C LYS A 224 -2.12 -13.01 -19.17
N GLU A 225 -0.81 -12.87 -19.40
CA GLU A 225 -0.28 -12.21 -20.61
C GLU A 225 -0.52 -13.10 -21.83
N GLY A 226 -1.75 -13.08 -22.34
CA GLY A 226 -2.13 -13.82 -23.53
C GLY A 226 -1.60 -13.16 -24.80
N HIS A 227 -0.57 -13.74 -25.42
CA HIS A 227 -0.21 -13.44 -26.81
C HIS A 227 -1.08 -14.29 -27.74
N GLY A 228 -2.35 -13.90 -27.94
CA GLY A 228 -3.27 -14.60 -28.87
C GLY A 228 -4.75 -14.26 -28.68
N ILE A 229 -5.56 -14.56 -29.70
CA ILE A 229 -7.01 -14.24 -29.79
C ILE A 229 -7.84 -14.94 -28.70
N PHE A 230 -7.32 -16.02 -28.09
CA PHE A 230 -7.95 -16.77 -26.99
C PHE A 230 -7.33 -16.48 -25.61
N GLY A 231 -6.46 -15.47 -25.50
CA GLY A 231 -5.54 -15.30 -24.38
C GLY A 231 -6.04 -14.52 -23.16
N GLN A 232 -7.32 -14.14 -23.09
CA GLN A 232 -7.84 -13.39 -21.94
C GLN A 232 -8.36 -14.35 -20.87
N GLY A 233 -7.53 -14.60 -19.85
CA GLY A 233 -7.89 -15.42 -18.70
C GLY A 233 -7.13 -14.98 -17.46
N TRP A 234 -7.64 -15.39 -16.30
CA TRP A 234 -6.95 -15.23 -15.02
C TRP A 234 -6.34 -16.59 -14.68
N GLU A 235 -5.03 -16.62 -14.42
CA GLU A 235 -4.33 -17.84 -14.06
C GLU A 235 -3.76 -17.71 -12.66
N ARG A 236 -4.05 -18.68 -11.80
CA ARG A 236 -3.41 -18.82 -10.49
C ARG A 236 -2.29 -19.85 -10.58
N PRO A 237 -1.15 -19.63 -9.90
CA PRO A 237 -0.09 -20.62 -9.83
C PRO A 237 -0.59 -21.87 -9.10
N ALA A 238 -0.16 -23.06 -9.54
CA ALA A 238 -0.52 -24.32 -8.90
C ALA A 238 0.02 -24.44 -7.46
N ASN A 239 1.22 -23.90 -7.21
CA ASN A 239 1.86 -23.87 -5.89
C ASN A 239 2.38 -22.45 -5.60
N VAL A 240 1.73 -21.76 -4.66
CA VAL A 240 2.02 -20.34 -4.34
C VAL A 240 3.48 -20.16 -3.88
N PHE A 241 3.99 -21.06 -3.04
CA PHE A 241 5.37 -20.99 -2.54
C PHE A 241 6.43 -21.11 -3.63
N SER A 242 6.19 -21.97 -4.63
CA SER A 242 7.13 -22.17 -5.74
C SER A 242 7.19 -20.92 -6.65
N ALA A 243 6.02 -20.31 -6.85
CA ALA A 243 5.88 -19.09 -7.62
C ALA A 243 6.52 -17.90 -6.87
N ALA A 244 6.33 -17.79 -5.55
CA ALA A 244 6.97 -16.78 -4.72
C ALA A 244 8.50 -16.89 -4.71
N LYS A 245 9.06 -18.09 -4.56
CA LYS A 245 10.52 -18.31 -4.66
C LYS A 245 11.07 -17.89 -6.02
N SER A 246 10.36 -18.24 -7.09
CA SER A 246 10.73 -17.85 -8.45
C SER A 246 10.68 -16.34 -8.65
N PHE A 247 9.68 -15.67 -8.05
CA PHE A 247 9.54 -14.22 -8.08
C PHE A 247 10.67 -13.51 -7.31
N SER A 248 10.96 -13.94 -6.08
CA SER A 248 12.07 -13.42 -5.28
C SER A 248 13.42 -13.60 -5.97
N LYS A 249 13.64 -14.74 -6.64
CA LYS A 249 14.85 -14.98 -7.44
C LYS A 249 14.97 -13.99 -8.60
N LYS A 250 13.88 -13.70 -9.32
CA LYS A 250 13.86 -12.70 -10.40
C LYS A 250 14.16 -11.30 -9.90
N LEU A 251 13.62 -10.92 -8.73
CA LEU A 251 13.92 -9.61 -8.12
C LEU A 251 15.40 -9.47 -7.79
N LYS A 252 16.00 -10.47 -7.14
CA LYS A 252 17.44 -10.49 -6.84
C LYS A 252 18.28 -10.37 -8.12
N GLN A 253 17.94 -11.11 -9.17
CA GLN A 253 18.63 -11.03 -10.46
C GLN A 253 18.53 -9.64 -11.10
N ARG A 254 17.36 -9.00 -11.02
CA ARG A 254 17.15 -7.65 -11.55
C ARG A 254 17.93 -6.59 -10.75
N GLU A 255 17.97 -6.74 -9.44
CA GLU A 255 18.77 -5.87 -8.57
C GLU A 255 20.27 -6.04 -8.84
N GLU A 256 20.77 -7.28 -8.92
CA GLU A 256 22.15 -7.58 -9.28
C GLU A 256 22.51 -7.04 -10.67
N GLN A 257 21.61 -7.19 -11.66
CA GLN A 257 21.81 -6.63 -12.99
C GLN A 257 21.83 -5.10 -12.96
N SER A 258 20.95 -4.47 -12.18
CA SER A 258 20.97 -3.02 -12.00
C SER A 258 22.25 -2.55 -11.30
N GLN A 259 22.74 -3.28 -10.30
CA GLN A 259 23.99 -2.97 -9.61
C GLN A 259 25.19 -3.18 -10.53
N ARG A 260 25.20 -4.24 -11.36
CA ARG A 260 26.22 -4.46 -12.39
C ARG A 260 26.22 -3.35 -13.43
N ASN A 261 25.04 -2.95 -13.92
CA ASN A 261 24.90 -1.85 -14.86
C ASN A 261 25.32 -0.50 -14.23
N ALA A 262 25.07 -0.31 -12.92
CA ALA A 262 25.51 0.89 -12.19
C ALA A 262 27.02 0.90 -11.88
N ARG A 263 27.65 -0.28 -11.78
CA ARG A 263 29.10 -0.46 -11.55
C ARG A 263 29.91 -0.56 -12.85
N GLN A 264 29.27 -0.72 -14.00
CA GLN A 264 29.97 -0.58 -15.27
C GLN A 264 30.60 0.81 -15.31
N PRO A 265 31.92 0.93 -15.53
CA PRO A 265 32.51 2.22 -15.76
C PRO A 265 31.77 2.82 -16.95
N VAL A 266 31.21 4.01 -16.76
CA VAL A 266 30.67 4.77 -17.89
C VAL A 266 31.87 5.02 -18.79
N ASP A 267 32.03 4.20 -19.83
CA ASP A 267 33.02 4.44 -20.87
C ASP A 267 32.81 5.88 -21.31
N GLN A 268 33.83 6.73 -21.12
CA GLN A 268 33.75 8.12 -21.55
C GLN A 268 33.44 8.09 -23.05
N GLU A 269 32.27 8.61 -23.45
CA GLU A 269 31.88 8.64 -24.85
C GLU A 269 33.02 9.30 -25.63
N THR A 270 33.56 8.60 -26.63
CA THR A 270 34.53 9.24 -27.51
C THR A 270 33.86 10.45 -28.19
N PRO A 271 34.57 11.55 -28.44
CA PRO A 271 33.98 12.76 -29.03
C PRO A 271 33.27 12.47 -30.37
N ALA A 272 33.75 11.48 -31.13
CA ALA A 272 33.12 11.01 -32.36
C ALA A 272 31.75 10.34 -32.12
N GLN A 273 31.60 9.54 -31.06
CA GLN A 273 30.33 8.90 -30.69
C GLN A 273 29.30 9.93 -30.19
N ALA A 274 29.74 10.94 -29.43
CA ALA A 274 28.87 12.04 -29.00
C ALA A 274 28.37 12.87 -30.19
N GLN A 275 29.23 13.17 -31.17
CA GLN A 275 28.84 13.83 -32.42
C GLN A 275 27.89 12.98 -33.28
N ALA A 276 28.11 11.67 -33.35
CA ALA A 276 27.21 10.75 -34.03
C ALA A 276 25.82 10.70 -33.36
N ARG A 277 25.77 10.73 -32.02
CA ARG A 277 24.51 10.78 -31.25
C ARG A 277 23.78 12.11 -31.44
N ALA A 278 24.50 13.23 -31.41
CA ALA A 278 23.94 14.57 -31.62
C ALA A 278 23.38 14.71 -33.04
N SER A 279 24.12 14.26 -34.05
CA SER A 279 23.66 14.30 -35.45
C SER A 279 22.48 13.35 -35.69
N ALA A 280 22.46 12.15 -35.10
CA ALA A 280 21.30 11.27 -35.13
C ALA A 280 20.07 11.89 -34.44
N GLY A 281 20.26 12.57 -33.30
CA GLY A 281 19.18 13.28 -32.59
C GLY A 281 18.61 14.44 -33.40
N ILE A 282 19.45 15.21 -34.10
CA ILE A 282 19.03 16.28 -35.01
C ILE A 282 18.28 15.69 -36.21
N LYS A 283 18.77 14.57 -36.78
CA LYS A 283 18.11 13.88 -37.90
C LYS A 283 16.72 13.38 -37.52
N LEU A 284 16.56 12.74 -36.35
CA LEU A 284 15.25 12.29 -35.85
C LEU A 284 14.29 13.47 -35.61
N LYS A 285 14.80 14.60 -35.10
CA LYS A 285 14.00 15.83 -34.95
C LYS A 285 13.60 16.42 -36.31
N MET A 286 14.51 16.47 -37.28
CA MET A 286 14.19 16.95 -38.64
C MET A 286 13.21 16.01 -39.35
N GLU A 287 13.34 14.69 -39.21
CA GLU A 287 12.39 13.71 -39.74
C GLU A 287 11.02 13.82 -39.06
N SER A 288 10.99 14.08 -37.75
CA SER A 288 9.73 14.36 -37.04
C SER A 288 9.08 15.66 -37.52
N LEU A 289 9.86 16.73 -37.67
CA LEU A 289 9.38 18.05 -38.11
C LEU A 289 8.90 18.02 -39.56
N THR A 290 9.61 17.32 -40.44
CA THR A 290 9.23 17.14 -41.85
C THR A 290 7.96 16.31 -41.97
N ARG A 291 7.80 15.24 -41.18
CA ARG A 291 6.54 14.48 -41.12
C ARG A 291 5.38 15.34 -40.64
N THR A 292 5.55 16.14 -39.58
CA THR A 292 4.48 17.02 -39.09
C THR A 292 4.17 18.14 -40.07
N TRP A 293 5.17 18.69 -40.76
CA TRP A 293 4.97 19.76 -41.73
C TRP A 293 4.28 19.26 -43.01
N ASN A 294 4.67 18.08 -43.50
CA ASN A 294 3.99 17.42 -44.61
C ASN A 294 2.53 17.11 -44.27
N TRP A 295 2.25 16.62 -43.05
CA TRP A 295 0.88 16.39 -42.57
C TRP A 295 0.05 17.68 -42.48
N VAL A 296 0.64 18.79 -42.00
CA VAL A 296 -0.04 20.11 -41.99
C VAL A 296 -0.31 20.64 -43.40
N LYS A 297 0.63 20.45 -44.32
CA LYS A 297 0.48 20.88 -45.72
C LYS A 297 -0.61 20.09 -46.46
N GLU A 298 -0.75 18.81 -46.12
CA GLU A 298 -1.80 17.93 -46.65
C GLU A 298 -3.19 18.28 -46.11
N LEU A 299 -3.28 18.81 -44.88
CA LEU A 299 -4.52 19.34 -44.28
C LEU A 299 -4.92 20.74 -44.77
N ALA A 300 -3.96 21.56 -45.20
CA ALA A 300 -4.20 22.92 -45.69
C ALA A 300 -4.45 22.99 -47.21
N GLY A 301 -4.47 21.84 -47.90
CA GLY A 301 -4.59 21.70 -49.34
C GLY A 301 -5.91 21.07 -49.81
N GLN A 302 -7.05 21.43 -49.20
CA GLN A 302 -8.41 21.25 -49.73
C GLN A 302 -9.20 22.55 -49.58
#